data_AF-B6B095-F1
#
_entry.id   AF-B6B095-F1
#
_cell.length_a   1.000
_cell.length_b   1.000
_cell.length_c   1.000
_cell.angle_alpha   90.00
_cell.angle_beta   90.00
_cell.angle_gamma   90.00
#
_symmetry.space_group_name_H-M   'P 1'
#
loop_
_entity.id
_entity.type
_entity.pdbx_description
1 polymer ?
#
loop_
_entity_poly.entity_id
_entity_poly.type
_entity_poly.pdbx_seq_one_letter_code
_entity_poly.pdbx_strand_id
1 'polypeptide(L)'
;MAFALFGVMASAMLWNVITVSWRQRRIPTELLGRVNSIYRFFGWGSMPLGALAGGFVVSLLEDGLGREAALRAPFLLAAACCVLLLVYAVFRLRLP
;
A
#
# COMPACT_ATOMS: atom_id res chain seq x y z
N MET A 1 -19.18 -5.18 4.03
CA MET A 1 -17.90 -5.55 4.69
C MET A 1 -17.29 -6.82 4.10
N ALA A 2 -17.99 -7.97 4.14
CA ALA A 2 -17.45 -9.27 3.70
C ALA A 2 -16.90 -9.28 2.27
N PHE A 3 -17.67 -8.79 1.28
CA PHE A 3 -17.22 -8.71 -0.12
C PHE A 3 -15.99 -7.82 -0.33
N ALA A 4 -15.91 -6.70 0.41
CA ALA A 4 -14.76 -5.81 0.34
C ALA A 4 -13.49 -6.48 0.89
N LEU A 5 -13.60 -7.14 2.05
CA LEU A 5 -12.49 -7.91 2.63
C LEU A 5 -12.06 -9.06 1.72
N PHE A 6 -13.02 -9.77 1.14
CA PHE A 6 -12.75 -10.83 0.18
C PHE A 6 -11.96 -10.30 -1.03
N GLY A 7 -12.40 -9.20 -1.64
CA GLY A 7 -11.71 -8.58 -2.77
C GLY A 7 -10.28 -8.17 -2.44
N VAL A 8 -10.06 -7.55 -1.27
CA VAL A 8 -8.73 -7.15 -0.80
C VAL A 8 -7.83 -8.36 -0.59
N MET A 9 -8.32 -9.40 0.09
CA MET A 9 -7.54 -10.61 0.39
C MET A 9 -7.22 -11.43 -0.87
N ALA A 10 -8.18 -11.59 -1.77
CA ALA A 10 -7.95 -12.26 -3.06
C ALA A 10 -6.89 -11.52 -3.89
N SER A 11 -6.97 -10.19 -3.95
CA SER A 11 -5.99 -9.35 -4.66
C SER A 11 -4.60 -9.43 -4.02
N ALA A 12 -4.52 -9.39 -2.69
CA ALA A 12 -3.27 -9.53 -1.96
C ALA A 12 -2.62 -10.91 -2.16
N MET A 13 -3.43 -11.98 -2.22
CA MET A 13 -2.95 -13.32 -2.53
C MET A 13 -2.36 -13.37 -3.94
N LEU A 14 -3.10 -12.89 -4.95
CA LEU A 14 -2.63 -12.83 -6.34
C LEU A 14 -1.34 -12.04 -6.46
N TRP A 15 -1.26 -10.87 -5.83
CA TRP A 15 -0.04 -10.06 -5.80
C TRP A 15 1.15 -10.82 -5.22
N ASN A 16 0.98 -11.51 -4.10
CA ASN A 16 2.06 -12.28 -3.48
C ASN A 16 2.55 -13.40 -4.39
N VAL A 17 1.63 -14.18 -4.98
CA VAL A 17 1.99 -15.28 -5.88
C VAL A 17 2.74 -14.76 -7.10
N ILE A 18 2.23 -13.72 -7.77
CA ILE A 18 2.85 -13.17 -8.98
C ILE A 18 4.23 -12.57 -8.66
N THR A 19 4.33 -11.71 -7.64
CA THR A 19 5.59 -11.01 -7.35
C THR A 19 6.68 -11.94 -6.85
N VAL A 20 6.34 -12.95 -6.03
CA VAL A 20 7.31 -13.94 -5.56
C VAL A 20 7.76 -14.82 -6.73
N SER A 21 6.82 -15.35 -7.52
CA SER A 21 7.15 -16.22 -8.67
C SER A 21 7.99 -15.49 -9.71
N TRP A 22 7.69 -14.21 -9.96
CA TRP A 22 8.46 -13.38 -10.89
C TRP A 22 9.90 -13.19 -10.42
N ARG A 23 10.10 -12.87 -9.13
CA ARG A 23 11.43 -12.74 -8.54
C ARG A 23 12.22 -14.04 -8.61
N GLN A 24 11.59 -15.18 -8.33
CA GLN A 24 12.23 -16.50 -8.42
C GLN A 24 12.71 -16.84 -9.83
N ARG A 25 11.96 -16.43 -10.87
CA ARG A 25 12.34 -16.71 -12.27
C ARG A 25 13.41 -15.77 -12.82
N ARG A 26 13.44 -14.52 -12.33
CA ARG A 26 14.28 -13.46 -12.92
C ARG A 26 15.56 -13.19 -12.17
N ILE A 27 15.60 -13.41 -10.86
CA ILE A 27 16.75 -13.08 -10.01
C ILE A 27 17.62 -14.32 -9.81
N PRO A 28 18.95 -14.23 -10.01
CA PRO A 28 19.87 -15.32 -9.70
C PRO A 28 19.76 -15.80 -8.25
N THR A 29 19.86 -17.11 -8.04
CA THR A 29 19.60 -17.78 -6.75
C THR A 29 20.44 -17.19 -5.60
N GLU A 30 21.71 -16.87 -5.88
CA GLU A 30 22.66 -16.29 -4.95
C GLU A 30 22.33 -14.86 -4.50
N LEU A 31 21.53 -14.12 -5.28
CA LEU A 31 21.09 -12.76 -4.95
C LEU A 31 19.66 -12.72 -4.38
N LEU A 32 18.90 -13.82 -4.48
CA LEU A 32 17.49 -13.88 -4.12
C LEU A 32 17.24 -13.47 -2.67
N GLY A 33 18.09 -13.91 -1.74
CA GLY A 33 18.01 -13.53 -0.33
C GLY A 33 18.18 -12.02 -0.11
N ARG A 34 19.17 -11.40 -0.76
CA ARG A 34 19.44 -9.96 -0.65
C ARG A 34 18.31 -9.12 -1.22
N VAL A 35 17.80 -9.49 -2.40
CA VAL A 35 16.69 -8.76 -3.03
C VAL A 35 15.41 -8.89 -2.20
N ASN A 36 15.14 -10.08 -1.64
CA ASN A 36 13.99 -10.28 -0.78
C ASN A 36 14.09 -9.45 0.51
N SER A 37 15.26 -9.35 1.12
CA SER A 37 15.48 -8.50 2.30
C SER A 37 15.24 -7.03 1.99
N ILE A 38 15.76 -6.50 0.87
CA ILE A 38 15.52 -5.11 0.44
C ILE A 38 14.04 -4.86 0.19
N TYR A 39 13.36 -5.78 -0.50
CA TYR A 39 11.92 -5.68 -0.75
C TYR A 39 11.12 -5.61 0.56
N ARG A 40 11.46 -6.45 1.55
CA ARG A 40 10.79 -6.44 2.86
C ARG A 40 11.15 -5.22 3.69
N PHE A 41 12.39 -4.73 3.60
CA PHE A 41 12.81 -3.52 4.28
C PHE A 41 12.00 -2.31 3.81
N PHE A 42 11.83 -2.10 2.51
CA PHE A 42 10.99 -0.99 2.04
C PHE A 42 9.48 -1.27 2.21
N GLY A 43 9.05 -2.52 2.02
CA GLY A 43 7.64 -2.90 2.16
C GLY A 43 7.12 -2.71 3.58
N TRP A 44 7.82 -3.26 4.58
CA TRP A 44 7.41 -3.18 5.99
C TRP A 44 8.06 -2.03 6.74
N GLY A 45 9.31 -1.69 6.43
CA GLY A 45 10.03 -0.61 7.08
C GLY A 45 9.55 0.80 6.71
N SER A 46 8.67 0.95 5.72
CA SER A 46 7.97 2.21 5.45
C SER A 46 6.73 2.41 6.33
N MET A 47 6.28 1.40 7.08
CA MET A 47 5.11 1.52 7.97
C MET A 47 5.25 2.62 9.03
N PRO A 48 6.40 2.81 9.71
CA PRO A 48 6.59 3.91 10.64
C PRO A 48 6.41 5.28 9.98
N LEU A 49 6.86 5.45 8.73
CA LEU A 49 6.67 6.70 7.97
C LEU A 49 5.19 6.95 7.70
N GLY A 50 4.43 5.90 7.33
CA GLY A 50 2.99 5.99 7.17
C GLY A 50 2.26 6.33 8.48
N ALA A 51 2.69 5.75 9.60
CA ALA A 51 2.15 6.04 10.92
C ALA A 51 2.42 7.49 11.34
N LEU A 52 3.63 8.00 11.12
CA LEU A 52 4.00 9.39 11.37
C LEU A 52 3.18 10.35 10.51
N ALA A 53 3.05 10.06 9.20
CA ALA A 53 2.23 10.87 8.29
C ALA A 53 0.75 10.88 8.71
N GLY A 54 0.20 9.73 9.09
CA GLY A 54 -1.17 9.63 9.62
C GLY A 54 -1.36 10.43 10.91
N GLY A 55 -0.42 10.33 11.85
CA GLY A 55 -0.45 11.10 13.10
C GLY A 55 -0.36 12.62 12.85
N PHE A 56 0.48 13.04 11.90
CA PHE A 56 0.58 14.43 11.47
C PHE A 56 -0.74 14.94 10.88
N VAL A 57 -1.37 14.17 9.99
CA VAL A 57 -2.69 14.49 9.42
C VAL A 57 -3.75 14.67 10.51
N VAL A 58 -3.77 13.78 11.51
CA VAL A 58 -4.70 13.90 12.65
C VAL A 58 -4.41 15.17 13.44
N SER A 59 -3.15 15.45 13.77
CA SER A 59 -2.77 16.63 14.56
C SER A 59 -3.16 17.96 13.92
N LEU A 60 -3.12 18.05 12.59
CA LEU A 60 -3.52 19.26 11.85
C LEU A 60 -5.04 19.45 11.78
N LEU A 61 -5.80 18.37 11.85
CA LEU A 61 -7.25 18.37 11.62
C LEU A 61 -8.06 18.31 12.93
N GLU A 62 -7.43 17.96 14.05
CA GLU A 62 -8.07 17.80 15.36
C GLU A 62 -8.73 19.09 15.85
N ASP A 63 -8.04 20.24 15.73
CA ASP A 63 -8.52 21.54 16.23
C ASP A 63 -9.76 22.06 15.48
N GLY A 64 -9.91 21.71 14.20
CA GLY A 64 -10.98 22.25 13.34
C GLY A 64 -12.17 21.31 13.14
N LEU A 65 -11.92 20.00 12.95
CA LEU A 65 -12.95 19.01 12.59
C LEU A 65 -13.42 18.17 13.79
N GLY A 66 -12.73 18.28 14.92
CA GLY A 66 -12.95 17.44 16.10
C GLY A 66 -12.27 16.07 15.99
N ARG A 67 -11.99 15.48 17.16
CA ARG A 67 -11.24 14.22 17.35
C ARG A 67 -11.72 13.08 16.44
N GLU A 68 -13.04 12.87 16.36
CA GLU A 68 -13.62 11.74 15.64
C GLU A 68 -13.42 11.84 14.11
N ALA A 69 -13.61 13.04 13.55
CA ALA A 69 -13.39 13.28 12.13
C ALA A 69 -11.90 13.24 11.78
N ALA A 70 -11.04 13.80 12.65
CA ALA A 70 -9.60 13.76 12.49
C ALA A 70 -9.06 12.32 12.42
N LEU A 71 -9.56 11.40 13.26
CA LEU A 71 -9.17 9.98 13.23
C LEU A 71 -9.57 9.25 11.94
N ARG A 72 -10.63 9.69 11.26
CA ARG A 72 -11.09 9.11 9.99
C ARG A 72 -10.34 9.67 8.78
N ALA A 73 -9.77 10.87 8.91
CA ALA A 73 -9.13 11.59 7.81
C ALA A 73 -7.96 10.83 7.14
N PRO A 74 -7.04 10.16 7.87
CA PRO A 74 -5.99 9.37 7.24
C PRO A 74 -6.52 8.26 6.33
N PHE A 75 -7.62 7.60 6.71
CA PHE A 75 -8.23 6.54 5.90
C PHE A 75 -8.88 7.08 4.64
N LEU A 76 -9.56 8.22 4.73
CA LEU A 76 -10.15 8.90 3.58
C LEU A 76 -9.08 9.41 2.62
N LEU A 77 -7.99 9.96 3.15
CA LEU A 77 -6.84 10.40 2.37
C LEU A 77 -6.17 9.22 1.65
N ALA A 78 -5.95 8.11 2.36
CA ALA A 78 -5.42 6.89 1.75
C ALA A 78 -6.34 6.35 0.64
N ALA A 79 -7.67 6.33 0.86
CA ALA A 79 -8.63 5.93 -0.15
C ALA A 79 -8.59 6.84 -1.38
N ALA A 80 -8.52 8.16 -1.20
CA ALA A 80 -8.38 9.12 -2.29
C ALA A 80 -7.08 8.89 -3.07
N CYS A 81 -5.95 8.71 -2.39
CA CYS A 81 -4.67 8.37 -3.02
C CYS A 81 -4.75 7.08 -3.84
N CYS A 82 -5.36 6.02 -3.31
CA CYS A 82 -5.56 4.76 -4.04
C CYS A 82 -6.42 4.96 -5.30
N VAL A 83 -7.49 5.74 -5.23
CA VAL A 83 -8.34 6.05 -6.40
C VAL A 83 -7.55 6.85 -7.43
N LEU A 84 -6.80 7.87 -7.02
CA LEU A 84 -5.95 8.65 -7.92
C LEU A 84 -4.89 7.79 -8.61
N LEU A 85 -4.25 6.88 -7.87
CA LEU A 85 -3.28 5.92 -8.42
C LEU A 85 -3.95 4.93 -9.37
N LEU A 86 -5.16 4.47 -9.06
CA LEU A 86 -5.94 3.60 -9.96
C LEU A 86 -6.30 4.32 -11.26
N VAL A 87 -6.79 5.56 -11.15
CA VAL A 87 -7.11 6.40 -12.31
C VAL A 87 -5.85 6.60 -13.16
N TYR A 88 -4.74 6.98 -12.53
CA TYR A 88 -3.44 7.11 -13.20
C TYR A 88 -3.01 5.81 -13.88
N ALA A 89 -3.12 4.68 -13.17
CA ALA A 89 -2.80 3.35 -13.67
C ALA A 89 -3.65 3.00 -14.90
N VAL A 90 -4.97 3.19 -14.86
CA VAL A 90 -5.86 2.90 -15.98
C VAL A 90 -5.50 3.72 -17.22
N PHE A 91 -5.13 5.00 -17.05
CA PHE A 91 -4.78 5.86 -18.19
C PHE A 91 -3.35 5.64 -18.71
N ARG A 92 -2.40 5.22 -17.85
CA ARG A 92 -0.98 5.12 -18.19
C ARG A 92 -0.51 3.70 -18.48
N LEU A 93 -1.05 2.69 -17.82
CA LEU A 93 -0.72 1.28 -18.09
C LEU A 93 -1.51 0.82 -19.29
N ARG A 94 -0.98 1.12 -20.48
CA ARG A 94 -1.35 0.41 -21.70
C ARG A 94 -0.65 -0.95 -21.66
N LEU A 95 -1.30 -1.92 -21.00
CA LEU A 95 -0.88 -3.31 -21.09
C LEU A 95 -1.11 -3.76 -22.55
N PRO A 96 -0.06 -4.16 -23.28
CA PRO A 96 -0.20 -4.74 -24.61
C PRO A 96 -0.87 -6.12 -24.57
#